data_AF-A0A512TLF6-F1
#
_entry.id   AF-A0A512TLF6-F1
#
_cell.length_a   1.000
_cell.length_b   1.000
_cell.length_c   1.000
_cell.angle_alpha   90.00
_cell.angle_beta   90.00
_cell.angle_gamma   90.00
#
_symmetry.space_group_name_H-M   'P 1'
#
loop_
_entity.id
_entity.type
_entity.pdbx_description
1 polymer ?
#
loop_
_entity_poly.entity_id
_entity_poly.type
_entity_poly.pdbx_seq_one_letter_code
_entity_poly.pdbx_strand_id
1 'polypeptide(L)'
;MVLENSNHNRIIVGVVIIGVIILAVYLGSSVFFINRFYLGSTINCVSVSGKTVNEAYDEIVSNAKNYELKIKGRDGFNETISGEDINLIYNDVVIII
;
A
#
# COMPACT_ATOMS: atom_id res chain seq x y z
N MET A 1 44.69 -37.07 8.55
CA MET A 1 44.68 -35.64 8.93
C MET A 1 43.70 -34.96 7.98
N VAL A 2 42.45 -34.75 8.43
CA VAL A 2 41.40 -34.12 7.61
C VAL A 2 41.77 -32.64 7.52
N LEU A 3 42.23 -32.22 6.34
CA LEU A 3 42.51 -30.81 6.09
C LEU A 3 41.15 -30.11 5.94
N GLU A 4 40.63 -29.59 7.07
CA GLU A 4 39.51 -28.66 7.07
C GLU A 4 39.90 -27.46 6.21
N ASN A 5 39.25 -27.33 5.06
CA ASN A 5 39.47 -26.24 4.13
C ASN A 5 38.93 -24.95 4.78
N SER A 6 39.83 -24.10 5.27
CA SER A 6 39.52 -22.82 5.92
C SER A 6 38.85 -21.78 4.99
N ASN A 7 38.64 -22.13 3.72
CA ASN A 7 37.80 -21.36 2.81
C ASN A 7 36.33 -21.80 2.87
N HIS A 8 36.07 -23.08 3.14
CA HIS A 8 34.72 -23.65 3.22
C HIS A 8 33.97 -23.13 4.46
N ASN A 9 34.63 -23.09 5.63
CA ASN A 9 34.06 -22.52 6.85
C ASN A 9 33.80 -21.00 6.74
N ARG A 10 34.64 -20.24 6.02
CA ARG A 10 34.41 -18.82 5.71
C ARG A 10 33.19 -18.62 4.80
N ILE A 11 33.00 -19.49 3.80
CA ILE A 11 31.81 -19.48 2.94
C ILE A 11 30.56 -19.80 3.75
N ILE A 12 30.59 -20.81 4.63
CA ILE A 12 29.46 -21.16 5.51
C ILE A 12 29.07 -19.96 6.39
N VAL A 13 30.03 -19.30 7.02
CA VAL A 13 29.76 -18.10 7.84
C VAL A 13 29.12 -17.00 7.00
N GLY A 14 29.62 -16.76 5.78
CA GLY A 14 29.01 -15.79 4.86
C GLY A 14 27.57 -16.12 4.49
N VAL A 15 27.27 -17.39 4.17
CA VAL A 15 25.92 -17.86 3.84
C VAL A 15 24.98 -17.72 5.03
N VAL A 16 25.43 -18.06 6.24
CA VAL A 16 24.63 -17.91 7.46
C VAL A 16 24.28 -16.44 7.71
N ILE A 17 25.24 -15.52 7.57
CA ILE A 17 24.99 -14.08 7.76
C ILE A 17 23.94 -13.58 6.76
N ILE A 18 24.08 -13.93 5.48
CA ILE A 18 23.10 -13.57 4.44
C ILE A 18 21.73 -14.16 4.77
N GLY A 19 21.66 -15.42 5.19
CA GLY A 19 20.42 -16.07 5.59
C GLY A 19 19.72 -15.37 6.75
N VAL A 20 20.47 -14.95 7.77
CA VAL A 20 19.93 -14.20 8.91
C VAL A 20 19.38 -12.83 8.46
N ILE A 21 20.08 -12.13 7.57
CA ILE A 21 19.62 -10.83 7.04
C ILE A 21 18.29 -11.00 6.28
N ILE A 22 18.20 -12.00 5.39
CA ILE A 22 16.98 -12.28 4.63
C ILE A 22 15.82 -12.61 5.58
N LEU A 23 16.08 -13.45 6.59
CA LEU A 23 15.07 -13.81 7.59
C LEU A 23 14.60 -12.58 8.39
N ALA A 24 15.52 -11.70 8.79
CA ALA A 24 15.19 -10.48 9.51
C ALA A 24 14.32 -9.54 8.67
N VAL A 25 14.62 -9.37 7.38
CA VAL A 25 13.81 -8.56 6.45
C VAL A 25 12.42 -9.16 6.28
N TYR A 26 12.32 -10.49 6.15
CA TYR A 26 11.03 -11.18 6.01
C TYR A 26 10.15 -11.00 7.25
N LEU A 27 10.69 -11.26 8.44
CA LEU A 27 9.95 -11.12 9.69
C LEU A 27 9.59 -9.66 9.97
N GLY A 28 10.52 -8.73 9.75
CA GLY A 28 10.27 -7.29 9.90
C GLY A 28 9.15 -6.82 8.96
N SER A 29 9.19 -7.24 7.70
CA SER A 29 8.13 -6.95 6.72
C SER A 29 6.80 -7.59 7.12
N SER A 30 6.82 -8.84 7.57
CA SER A 30 5.62 -9.54 8.04
C SER A 30 4.94 -8.75 9.16
N VAL A 31 5.69 -8.31 10.17
CA VAL A 31 5.16 -7.52 11.30
C VAL A 31 4.66 -6.15 10.83
N PHE A 32 5.37 -5.50 9.92
CA PHE A 32 4.98 -4.21 9.36
C PHE A 32 3.61 -4.27 8.65
N PHE A 33 3.36 -5.32 7.87
CA PHE A 33 2.12 -5.49 7.10
C PHE A 33 0.96 -6.14 7.88
N ILE A 34 1.09 -6.46 9.18
CA ILE A 34 -0.04 -7.00 9.98
C ILE A 34 -1.23 -6.04 9.99
N ASN A 35 -0.96 -4.74 10.16
CA ASN A 35 -1.99 -3.70 10.27
C ASN A 35 -1.92 -2.69 9.12
N ARG A 36 -1.21 -3.01 8.04
CA ARG A 36 -0.97 -2.11 6.90
C ARG A 36 -1.23 -2.82 5.60
N PHE A 37 -1.81 -2.12 4.64
CA PHE A 37 -2.01 -2.67 3.29
C PHE A 37 -0.68 -2.99 2.61
N TYR A 38 -0.66 -4.08 1.85
CA TYR A 38 0.51 -4.47 1.05
C TYR A 38 0.84 -3.42 -0.01
N LEU A 39 2.11 -3.41 -0.44
CA LEU A 39 2.55 -2.58 -1.57
C LEU A 39 1.77 -2.94 -2.83
N GLY A 40 1.36 -1.93 -3.59
CA GLY A 40 0.51 -2.07 -4.77
C GLY A 40 -1.00 -2.11 -4.46
N SER A 41 -1.40 -2.04 -3.19
CA SER A 41 -2.82 -1.97 -2.84
C SER A 41 -3.39 -0.61 -3.22
N THR A 42 -4.52 -0.64 -3.92
CA THR A 42 -5.26 0.55 -4.35
C THR A 42 -6.75 0.35 -4.08
N ILE A 43 -7.41 1.36 -3.53
CA ILE A 43 -8.86 1.40 -3.35
C ILE A 43 -9.39 2.59 -4.15
N ASN A 44 -10.35 2.39 -5.05
CA ASN A 44 -10.92 3.45 -5.89
C ASN A 44 -9.85 4.31 -6.60
N CYS A 45 -8.80 3.68 -7.12
CA CYS A 45 -7.63 4.34 -7.74
C CYS A 45 -6.77 5.21 -6.80
N VAL A 46 -7.06 5.23 -5.50
CA VAL A 46 -6.23 5.85 -4.46
C VAL A 46 -5.24 4.80 -3.93
N SER A 47 -3.95 5.14 -3.90
CA SER A 47 -2.91 4.24 -3.40
C SER A 47 -2.92 4.19 -1.87
N VAL A 48 -3.29 3.03 -1.33
CA VAL A 48 -3.33 2.77 0.12
C VAL A 48 -2.13 1.95 0.60
N SER A 49 -1.12 1.76 -0.26
CA SER A 49 0.07 0.96 0.01
C SER A 49 0.80 1.40 1.29
N GLY A 50 1.01 0.47 2.22
CA GLY A 50 1.70 0.72 3.48
C GLY A 50 0.91 1.54 4.51
N LYS A 51 -0.34 1.90 4.20
CA LYS A 51 -1.23 2.63 5.12
C LYS A 51 -1.98 1.67 6.02
N THR A 52 -2.28 2.11 7.23
CA THR A 52 -3.27 1.45 8.09
C THR A 52 -4.68 1.65 7.56
N VAL A 53 -5.64 0.88 8.07
CA VAL A 53 -7.06 1.02 7.69
C VAL A 53 -7.56 2.45 7.93
N ASN A 54 -7.21 3.06 9.06
CA ASN A 54 -7.62 4.42 9.40
C ASN A 54 -6.99 5.47 8.47
N GLU A 55 -5.69 5.36 8.19
CA GLU A 55 -5.01 6.28 7.28
C GLU A 55 -5.55 6.17 5.84
N ALA A 56 -5.85 4.95 5.40
CA ALA A 56 -6.48 4.71 4.11
C ALA A 56 -7.90 5.29 4.07
N TYR A 57 -8.68 5.11 5.12
CA TYR A 57 -10.03 5.68 5.25
C TYR A 57 -10.00 7.21 5.16
N ASP A 58 -9.15 7.86 5.95
CA ASP A 58 -9.05 9.32 5.96
C ASP A 58 -8.67 9.88 4.58
N GLU A 59 -7.76 9.21 3.88
CA GLU A 59 -7.36 9.59 2.53
C GLU A 59 -8.47 9.36 1.50
N ILE A 60 -9.20 8.25 1.57
CA ILE A 60 -10.34 7.99 0.67
C ILE A 60 -11.44 9.02 0.91
N VAL A 61 -11.76 9.34 2.16
CA VAL A 61 -12.75 10.37 2.51
C VAL A 61 -12.31 11.74 2.02
N SER A 62 -11.03 12.08 2.17
CA SER A 62 -10.46 13.33 1.64
C SER A 62 -10.55 13.39 0.11
N ASN A 63 -10.23 12.31 -0.59
CA ASN A 63 -10.37 12.24 -2.04
C ASN A 63 -11.82 12.32 -2.50
N ALA A 64 -12.75 11.70 -1.79
CA ALA A 64 -14.18 11.77 -2.09
C ALA A 64 -14.73 13.20 -1.92
N LYS A 65 -14.33 13.91 -0.87
CA LYS A 65 -14.71 15.31 -0.64
C LYS A 65 -14.21 16.25 -1.74
N ASN A 66 -12.97 16.04 -2.18
CA ASN A 66 -12.34 16.88 -3.20
C ASN A 66 -12.57 16.38 -4.64
N TYR A 67 -13.56 15.51 -4.85
CA TYR A 67 -13.82 14.95 -6.17
C TYR A 67 -14.38 16.03 -7.10
N GLU A 68 -13.76 16.22 -8.26
CA GLU A 68 -14.22 17.13 -9.31
C GLU A 68 -14.33 16.40 -10.63
N LEU A 69 -15.53 16.39 -11.22
CA LEU A 69 -15.77 15.90 -12.57
C LEU A 69 -15.87 17.09 -13.53
N LYS A 70 -14.89 17.23 -14.43
CA LYS A 70 -14.85 18.28 -15.45
C LYS A 70 -15.39 17.74 -16.77
N ILE A 71 -16.56 18.22 -17.18
CA ILE A 71 -17.21 17.88 -18.45
C ILE A 71 -16.84 18.94 -19.48
N LYS A 72 -16.19 18.51 -20.57
CA LYS A 72 -15.92 19.35 -21.75
C LYS A 72 -16.83 18.94 -22.89
N GLY A 73 -17.81 19.76 -23.20
CA GLY A 73 -18.73 19.58 -24.32
C GLY A 73 -18.22 20.21 -25.62
N ARG A 74 -19.04 20.14 -26.67
CA ARG A 74 -18.80 20.87 -27.92
C ARG A 74 -19.06 22.37 -27.73
N ASP A 75 -18.54 23.17 -28.65
CA ASP A 75 -18.77 24.63 -28.72
C ASP A 75 -18.38 25.41 -27.46
N GLY A 76 -17.35 24.95 -26.74
CA GLY A 76 -16.81 25.64 -25.57
C GLY A 76 -17.60 25.43 -24.27
N PHE A 77 -18.60 24.55 -24.28
CA PHE A 77 -19.31 24.14 -23.06
C PHE A 77 -18.35 23.45 -22.10
N ASN A 78 -18.17 24.02 -20.90
CA ASN A 78 -17.40 23.44 -19.82
C ASN A 78 -18.25 23.48 -18.55
N GLU A 79 -18.41 22.34 -17.90
CA GLU A 79 -19.11 22.21 -16.62
C GLU A 79 -18.21 21.46 -15.64
N THR A 80 -18.24 21.84 -14.37
CA THR A 80 -17.54 21.14 -13.29
C THR A 80 -18.58 20.74 -12.27
N ILE A 81 -18.70 19.43 -12.03
CA ILE A 81 -19.55 18.87 -10.98
C ILE A 81 -18.62 18.47 -9.86
N SER A 82 -18.74 19.14 -8.72
CA SER A 82 -18.02 18.77 -7.50
C SER A 82 -18.72 17.63 -6.78
N GLY A 83 -18.00 16.91 -5.93
CA GLY A 83 -18.58 15.93 -5.01
C GLY A 83 -19.64 16.54 -4.10
N GLU A 84 -19.53 17.84 -3.76
CA GLU A 84 -20.53 18.57 -2.98
C GLU A 84 -21.85 18.76 -3.76
N ASP A 85 -21.78 19.03 -5.07
CA ASP A 85 -22.97 19.24 -5.92
C ASP A 85 -23.87 18.00 -6.00
N ILE A 86 -23.29 16.81 -5.85
CA ILE A 86 -24.01 15.53 -5.84
C ILE A 86 -24.14 14.92 -4.44
N ASN A 87 -23.74 15.66 -3.40
CA ASN A 87 -23.70 15.20 -2.02
C ASN A 87 -23.01 13.83 -1.90
N LEU A 88 -21.81 13.69 -2.47
CA LEU A 88 -21.04 12.46 -2.47
C LEU A 88 -20.56 12.14 -1.06
N ILE A 89 -21.22 11.19 -0.41
CA ILE A 89 -20.89 10.74 0.94
C ILE A 89 -20.17 9.39 0.85
N TYR A 90 -19.01 9.28 1.49
CA TYR A 90 -18.42 7.97 1.75
C TYR A 90 -19.27 7.24 2.80
N ASN A 91 -19.97 6.19 2.38
CA ASN A 91 -20.83 5.41 3.27
C ASN A 91 -20.03 4.22 3.86
N ASP A 92 -19.81 4.24 5.16
CA ASP A 92 -19.05 3.22 5.92
C ASP A 92 -19.86 1.94 6.21
N VAL A 93 -20.96 1.70 5.47
CA VAL A 93 -21.78 0.52 5.69
C VAL A 93 -21.07 -0.68 5.09
N VAL A 94 -20.35 -1.39 5.97
CA VAL A 94 -19.96 -2.79 5.80
C VAL A 94 -21.23 -3.58 5.51
N ILE A 95 -21.50 -3.84 4.23
CA ILE A 95 -22.48 -4.86 3.84
C ILE A 95 -21.83 -6.20 4.18
N ILE A 96 -22.14 -6.69 5.38
CA ILE A 96 -21.91 -8.09 5.73
C ILE A 96 -22.92 -8.88 4.89
N ILE A 97 -22.44 -9.46 3.79
CA ILE A 97 -23.17 -10.45 2.98
C ILE A 97 -22.97 -11.83 3.60
#